data_AF-A0A2M7KD76-F1
#
_entry.id   AF-A0A2M7KD76-F1
#
_cell.length_a   1.000
_cell.length_b   1.000
_cell.length_c   1.000
_cell.angle_alpha   90.00
_cell.angle_beta   90.00
_cell.angle_gamma   90.00
#
_symmetry.space_group_name_H-M   'P 1'
#
loop_
_entity.id
_entity.type
_entity.pdbx_description
1 polymer ?
#
loop_
_entity_poly.entity_id
_entity_poly.type
_entity_poly.pdbx_seq_one_letter_code
_entity_poly.pdbx_strand_id
1 'polypeptide(L)'
;MHGGFDFKKPNPFKDFSSMIQLYIDDDNYDTSILKGKKLIHGHKVNELQYIQNKVNEKSQVIPLDNGCAYIKKHKIYDTSKTGNLCCLDLESFQLYLQLNIDII
;
A
#
# COMPACT_ATOMS: atom_id res chain seq x y z
N MET A 1 -1.56 -12.12 -1.75
CA MET A 1 -0.31 -12.21 -2.51
C MET A 1 0.64 -11.26 -1.83
N HIS A 2 1.68 -11.79 -1.21
CA HIS A 2 2.68 -11.02 -0.49
C HIS A 2 3.72 -10.49 -1.50
N GLY A 3 4.29 -9.33 -1.23
CA GLY A 3 5.22 -8.65 -2.13
C GLY A 3 6.29 -7.85 -1.39
N GLY A 4 6.58 -8.24 -0.15
CA GLY A 4 7.58 -7.59 0.69
C GLY A 4 9.01 -7.83 0.22
N PHE A 5 9.93 -7.02 0.70
CA PHE A 5 11.35 -7.18 0.46
C PHE A 5 12.09 -7.23 1.80
N ASP A 6 13.07 -8.13 1.90
CA ASP A 6 14.00 -8.13 3.04
C ASP A 6 15.17 -7.19 2.74
N PHE A 7 15.02 -5.92 3.11
CA PHE A 7 16.04 -4.90 2.88
C PHE A 7 17.35 -5.13 3.63
N LYS A 8 17.41 -6.11 4.55
CA LYS A 8 18.66 -6.50 5.23
C LYS A 8 19.53 -7.40 4.36
N LYS A 9 18.99 -7.97 3.27
CA LYS A 9 19.75 -8.81 2.34
C LYS A 9 20.48 -7.97 1.28
N PRO A 10 21.62 -8.45 0.75
CA PRO A 10 22.39 -7.73 -0.25
C PRO A 10 21.69 -7.59 -1.60
N ASN A 11 20.74 -8.48 -1.93
CA ASN A 11 19.96 -8.44 -3.17
C ASN A 11 18.48 -8.74 -2.87
N PRO A 12 17.73 -7.80 -2.25
CA PRO A 12 16.37 -8.03 -1.80
C PRO A 12 15.43 -8.39 -2.96
N PHE A 13 15.69 -7.85 -4.14
CA PHE A 13 14.90 -8.10 -5.35
C PHE A 13 15.15 -9.46 -6.01
N LYS A 14 16.07 -10.28 -5.47
CA LYS A 14 16.31 -11.66 -5.92
C LYS A 14 15.81 -12.70 -4.91
N ASP A 15 15.35 -12.25 -3.74
CA ASP A 15 14.87 -13.13 -2.70
C ASP A 15 13.37 -13.39 -2.83
N PHE A 16 13.04 -14.32 -3.73
CA PHE A 16 11.65 -14.71 -3.97
C PHE A 16 10.97 -15.30 -2.73
N SER A 17 11.73 -15.92 -1.82
CA SER A 17 11.19 -16.45 -0.57
C SER A 17 10.64 -15.32 0.30
N SER A 18 11.39 -14.22 0.42
CA SER A 18 10.94 -13.03 1.14
C SER A 18 9.78 -12.33 0.46
N MET A 19 9.74 -12.29 -0.87
CA MET A 19 8.59 -11.73 -1.59
C MET A 19 7.29 -12.46 -1.25
N ILE A 20 7.35 -13.78 -1.10
CA ILE A 20 6.18 -14.61 -0.76
C ILE A 20 5.81 -14.52 0.72
N GLN A 21 6.77 -14.27 1.62
CA GLN A 21 6.57 -14.40 3.06
C GLN A 21 6.43 -13.05 3.79
N LEU A 22 7.01 -11.99 3.24
CA LEU A 22 7.05 -10.68 3.89
C LEU A 22 5.92 -9.78 3.40
N TYR A 23 5.36 -9.07 4.35
CA TYR A 23 4.50 -7.92 4.09
C TYR A 23 5.37 -6.68 3.91
N ILE A 24 4.84 -5.74 3.14
CA ILE A 24 5.40 -4.40 3.11
C ILE A 24 4.92 -3.68 4.40
N ASP A 25 5.82 -3.50 5.37
CA ASP A 25 5.57 -2.72 6.60
C ASP A 25 6.54 -1.53 6.77
N ASP A 26 6.02 -0.37 7.14
CA ASP A 26 6.69 0.95 7.14
C ASP A 26 7.96 0.99 8.01
N ASP A 27 8.05 0.13 9.03
CA ASP A 27 9.13 0.15 10.03
C ASP A 27 10.45 -0.51 9.59
N ASN A 28 10.49 -1.18 8.41
CA ASN A 28 11.67 -1.95 7.97
C ASN A 28 12.25 -1.53 6.61
N TYR A 29 11.89 -0.36 6.08
CA TYR A 29 12.46 0.12 4.82
C TYR A 29 13.81 0.79 4.99
N ASP A 30 14.85 0.16 4.43
CA ASP A 30 16.01 0.93 3.99
C ASP A 30 15.71 1.57 2.64
N THR A 31 15.23 2.81 2.69
CA THR A 31 14.91 3.63 1.53
C THR A 31 16.11 3.92 0.63
N SER A 32 17.35 3.72 1.10
CA SER A 32 18.57 3.91 0.31
C SER A 32 18.65 2.92 -0.87
N ILE A 33 18.17 1.69 -0.66
CA ILE A 33 18.17 0.62 -1.68
C ILE A 33 17.25 0.97 -2.86
N LEU A 34 16.24 1.80 -2.62
CA LEU A 34 15.32 2.27 -3.66
C LEU A 34 15.95 3.29 -4.61
N LYS A 35 17.16 3.80 -4.31
CA LYS A 35 17.91 4.74 -5.16
C LYS A 35 17.05 5.94 -5.60
N GLY A 36 16.30 6.51 -4.65
CA GLY A 36 15.40 7.65 -4.88
C GLY A 36 14.08 7.31 -5.59
N LYS A 37 13.81 6.03 -5.90
CA LYS A 37 12.51 5.59 -6.42
C LYS A 37 11.45 5.56 -5.31
N LYS A 38 10.20 5.82 -5.69
CA LYS A 38 9.03 5.65 -4.83
C LYS A 38 8.64 4.17 -4.76
N LEU A 39 8.29 3.71 -3.56
CA LEU A 39 7.67 2.41 -3.34
C LEU A 39 6.16 2.61 -3.20
N ILE A 40 5.41 2.17 -4.22
CA ILE A 40 3.96 2.20 -4.21
C ILE A 40 3.47 0.78 -4.04
N HIS A 41 2.60 0.54 -3.07
CA HIS A 41 2.20 -0.83 -2.70
C HIS A 41 0.75 -0.94 -2.26
N GLY A 42 0.23 -2.16 -2.28
CA GLY A 42 -1.08 -2.49 -1.69
C GLY A 42 -0.96 -3.53 -0.58
N HIS A 43 -1.93 -4.44 -0.52
CA HIS A 43 -2.01 -5.62 0.34
C HIS A 43 -2.28 -5.37 1.83
N LYS A 44 -1.52 -4.47 2.46
CA LYS A 44 -1.82 -4.01 3.83
C LYS A 44 -2.92 -2.95 3.72
N VAL A 45 -4.09 -3.25 4.29
CA VAL A 45 -5.20 -2.30 4.34
C VAL A 45 -4.82 -1.10 5.19
N ASN A 46 -5.02 0.09 4.65
CA ASN A 46 -4.77 1.35 5.32
C ASN A 46 -6.03 2.22 5.31
N GLU A 47 -6.21 3.02 6.35
CA GLU A 47 -7.28 4.02 6.41
C GLU A 47 -7.12 5.02 5.27
N LEU A 48 -8.24 5.49 4.70
CA LEU A 48 -8.23 6.37 3.53
C LEU A 48 -7.43 7.66 3.80
N GLN A 49 -7.58 8.22 5.00
CA GLN A 49 -6.86 9.43 5.41
C GLN A 49 -5.33 9.23 5.41
N TYR A 50 -4.85 8.06 5.83
CA TYR A 50 -3.42 7.75 5.82
C TYR A 50 -2.87 7.72 4.38
N ILE A 51 -3.59 7.06 3.48
CA ILE A 51 -3.25 6.99 2.05
C ILE A 51 -3.19 8.41 1.45
N GLN A 52 -4.23 9.22 1.71
CA GLN A 52 -4.30 10.60 1.23
C GLN A 52 -3.12 11.44 1.72
N ASN A 53 -2.76 11.34 3.00
CA ASN A 53 -1.61 12.05 3.56
C ASN A 53 -0.30 11.64 2.86
N LYS A 54 -0.05 10.34 2.66
CA LYS A 54 1.15 9.84 1.97
C LYS A 54 1.25 10.31 0.52
N VAL A 55 0.12 10.37 -0.20
CA VAL A 55 0.07 10.91 -1.56
C VAL A 55 0.32 12.42 -1.55
N ASN A 56 -0.34 13.18 -0.67
CA ASN A 56 -0.19 14.65 -0.60
C ASN A 56 1.24 15.07 -0.24
N GLU A 57 1.87 14.36 0.69
CA GLU A 57 3.27 14.57 1.07
C GLU A 57 4.25 14.12 -0.02
N LYS A 58 3.77 13.46 -1.07
CA LYS A 58 4.60 12.74 -2.04
C LYS A 58 5.63 11.90 -1.31
N SER A 59 5.19 11.14 -0.30
CA SER A 59 6.05 10.27 0.50
C SER A 59 6.84 9.30 -0.39
N GLN A 60 7.99 8.84 0.13
CA GLN A 60 8.79 7.85 -0.59
C GLN A 60 8.10 6.47 -0.63
N VAL A 61 7.34 6.15 0.42
CA VAL A 61 6.51 4.94 0.51
C VAL A 61 5.04 5.35 0.51
N ILE A 62 4.24 4.79 -0.39
CA ILE A 62 2.83 5.14 -0.60
C ILE A 62 1.99 3.86 -0.60
N PRO A 63 1.19 3.61 0.45
CA PRO A 63 0.19 2.55 0.43
C PRO A 63 -1.01 3.01 -0.41
N LEU A 64 -1.60 2.10 -1.18
CA LEU A 64 -2.82 2.34 -1.99
C LEU A 64 -3.97 1.39 -1.66
N ASP A 65 -3.76 0.39 -0.80
CA ASP A 65 -4.84 -0.54 -0.45
C ASP A 65 -5.73 0.06 0.65
N ASN A 66 -6.86 0.64 0.26
CA ASN A 66 -7.92 1.07 1.19
C ASN A 66 -8.92 -0.04 1.50
N GLY A 67 -8.61 -1.29 1.13
CA GLY A 67 -9.45 -2.42 1.49
C GLY A 67 -10.81 -2.39 0.78
N CYS A 68 -10.83 -2.28 -0.54
CA CYS A 68 -12.06 -2.24 -1.35
C CYS A 68 -13.07 -3.35 -0.96
N ALA A 69 -12.61 -4.55 -0.64
CA ALA A 69 -13.48 -5.66 -0.21
C ALA A 69 -14.05 -5.53 1.23
N TYR A 70 -13.48 -4.65 2.06
CA TYR A 70 -13.81 -4.51 3.48
C TYR A 70 -14.80 -3.36 3.72
N ILE A 71 -16.05 -3.55 3.27
CA ILE A 71 -17.13 -2.58 3.48
C ILE A 71 -18.16 -3.02 4.52
N LYS A 72 -18.18 -4.31 4.88
CA LYS A 72 -19.04 -4.87 5.92
C LYS A 72 -18.27 -4.93 7.23
N LYS A 73 -18.99 -4.82 8.36
CA LYS A 73 -18.42 -4.88 9.72
C LYS A 73 -17.30 -5.92 9.82
N HIS A 74 -16.10 -5.43 10.09
CA HIS A 74 -14.88 -6.23 10.16
C HIS A 74 -14.33 -6.23 11.58
N LYS A 75 -13.65 -7.31 11.99
CA LYS A 75 -13.09 -7.40 13.36
C LYS A 75 -11.82 -6.58 13.54
N ILE A 76 -11.12 -6.29 12.44
CA ILE A 76 -9.79 -5.67 12.44
C ILE A 76 -9.83 -4.25 11.87
N TYR A 77 -10.72 -4.00 10.90
CA TYR A 77 -10.71 -2.75 10.12
C TYR A 77 -11.95 -1.92 10.45
N ASP A 78 -11.74 -0.60 10.59
CA ASP A 78 -12.83 0.35 10.67
C ASP A 78 -13.42 0.57 9.28
N THR A 79 -14.59 -0.04 9.04
CA THR A 79 -15.26 -0.03 7.73
C THR A 79 -15.85 1.32 7.37
N SER A 80 -15.82 2.31 8.28
CA SER A 80 -16.14 3.71 7.94
C SER A 80 -15.00 4.43 7.23
N LYS A 81 -13.79 3.84 7.23
CA LYS A 81 -12.56 4.42 6.68
C LYS A 81 -11.92 3.58 5.58
N THR A 82 -12.53 2.44 5.24
CA THR A 82 -12.10 1.51 4.18
C THR A 82 -13.19 1.38 3.12
N GLY A 83 -12.91 0.62 2.05
CA GLY A 83 -13.93 0.24 1.08
C GLY A 83 -13.79 0.85 -0.31
N ASN A 84 -12.73 1.62 -0.54
CA ASN A 84 -12.44 2.17 -1.86
C ASN A 84 -11.38 1.33 -2.59
N LEU A 85 -11.56 1.19 -3.90
CA LEU A 85 -10.47 0.94 -4.82
C LEU A 85 -9.76 2.28 -5.08
N CYS A 86 -8.47 2.34 -4.77
CA CYS A 86 -7.65 3.53 -5.01
C CYS A 86 -6.84 3.38 -6.29
N CYS A 87 -6.73 4.46 -7.05
CA CYS A 87 -5.85 4.57 -8.21
C CYS A 87 -5.02 5.86 -8.07
N LEU A 88 -3.70 5.76 -8.18
CA LEU A 88 -2.82 6.93 -8.22
C LEU A 88 -2.33 7.12 -9.65
N ASP A 89 -2.71 8.23 -10.26
CA ASP A 89 -2.12 8.66 -11.52
C ASP A 89 -0.71 9.19 -11.24
N LEU A 90 0.30 8.62 -11.89
CA LEU A 90 1.71 8.96 -11.65
C LEU A 90 2.15 10.24 -12.38
N GLU A 91 1.41 10.68 -13.40
CA GLU A 91 1.71 11.91 -14.14
C GLU A 91 1.19 13.13 -13.37
N SER A 92 -0.11 13.14 -13.05
CA SER A 92 -0.75 14.22 -12.28
C SER A 92 -0.49 14.13 -10.78
N PHE A 93 -0.11 12.95 -10.28
CA PHE A 93 -0.05 12.61 -8.86
C PHE A 93 -1.41 12.70 -8.14
N GLN A 94 -2.50 12.56 -8.90
CA GLN A 94 -3.86 12.60 -8.38
C GLN A 94 -4.33 11.22 -7.90
N LEU A 95 -4.94 11.18 -6.71
CA LEU A 95 -5.58 9.99 -6.16
C LEU A 95 -7.06 9.96 -6.56
N TYR A 96 -7.46 8.89 -7.24
CA TYR A 96 -8.85 8.57 -7.59
C TYR A 96 -9.38 7.47 -6.69
N LEU A 97 -10.65 7.57 -6.32
CA LEU A 97 -11.34 6.66 -5.42
C LEU A 97 -12.60 6.13 -6.09
N GLN A 98 -12.81 4.81 -6.04
CA GLN A 98 -14.04 4.16 -6.45
C GLN A 98 -14.54 3.32 -5.27
N LEU A 99 -15.72 3.63 -4.74
CA LEU A 99 -16.36 2.77 -3.74
C LEU A 99 -16.64 1.39 -4.34
N ASN A 100 -16.54 0.33 -3.54
CA ASN A 100 -16.88 -1.02 -3.96
C ASN A 100 -18.27 -1.08 -4.64
N ILE A 101 -18.33 -1.66 -5.84
CA ILE A 101 -19.54 -1.75 -6.66
C ILE A 101 -20.19 -3.14 -6.65
N ASP A 102 -19.48 -4.16 -6.18
CA ASP A 102 -19.94 -5.56 -6.21
C ASP A 102 -20.98 -5.86 -5.11
N ILE A 103 -21.29 -4.86 -4.28
CA ILE A 103 -22.20 -4.97 -3.13
C ILE A 103 -23.38 -3.99 -3.26
N ILE A 104 -23.62 -3.46 -4.47
CA ILE A 104 -24.85 -2.73 -4.82
C ILE A 104 -25.98 -3.72 -5.10
#